data_AF-A0A497LCE8-F1
#
_entry.id   AF-A0A497LCE8-F1
#
_cell.length_a   1.000
_cell.length_b   1.000
_cell.length_c   1.000
_cell.angle_alpha   90.00
_cell.angle_beta   90.00
_cell.angle_gamma   90.00
#
_symmetry.space_group_name_H-M   'P 1'
#
loop_
_entity.id
_entity.type
_entity.pdbx_description
1 polymer ?
#
loop_
_entity_poly.entity_id
_entity_poly.type
_entity_poly.pdbx_seq_one_letter_code
_entity_poly.pdbx_strand_id
1 'polypeptide(L)' 'MKPMEASQELEKSATNYALEAVRLDKQGSKGMAITMYQKAIETLLKLVQLYPEYSLNKVYI' A
#
# COMPACT_ATOMS: atom_id res chain seq x y z
N MET A 1 3.39 -19.76 6.08
CA MET A 1 2.67 -18.79 5.22
C MET A 1 3.25 -18.91 3.82
N LYS A 2 2.43 -19.15 2.80
CA LYS A 2 2.91 -19.31 1.41
C LYS A 2 3.26 -17.93 0.82
N PRO A 3 4.22 -17.82 -0.12
CA PRO A 3 4.58 -16.56 -0.76
C PRO A 3 3.38 -15.75 -1.30
N MET A 4 2.38 -16.44 -1.83
CA MET A 4 1.14 -15.81 -2.36
C MET A 4 0.28 -15.15 -1.27
N GLU A 5 0.16 -15.77 -0.10
CA GLU A 5 -0.57 -15.19 1.05
C GLU A 5 0.15 -13.94 1.56
N ALA A 6 1.48 -13.94 1.54
CA ALA A 6 2.28 -12.79 1.99
C ALA A 6 2.20 -11.60 1.02
N SER A 7 2.19 -11.84 -0.30
CA SER A 7 1.96 -10.78 -1.29
C SER A 7 0.58 -10.14 -1.16
N GLN A 8 -0.46 -10.96 -0.90
CA GLN A 8 -1.83 -10.47 -0.75
C GLN A 8 -1.99 -9.65 0.54
N GLU A 9 -1.34 -10.03 1.64
CA GLU A 9 -1.41 -9.26 2.88
C GLU A 9 -0.68 -7.91 2.77
N LEU A 10 0.41 -7.84 1.99
CA LEU A 10 1.06 -6.57 1.65
C LEU A 10 0.15 -5.66 0.81
N GLU A 11 -0.48 -6.21 -0.24
CA GLU A 11 -1.44 -5.45 -1.05
C GLU A 11 -2.62 -4.92 -0.22
N LYS A 12 -3.19 -5.78 0.62
CA LYS A 12 -4.28 -5.41 1.54
C LYS A 12 -3.85 -4.32 2.51
N SER A 13 -2.64 -4.42 3.07
CA SER A 13 -2.08 -3.39 3.97
C SER A 13 -1.91 -2.05 3.25
N ALA A 14 -1.34 -2.05 2.03
CA ALA A 14 -1.19 -0.85 1.22
C ALA A 14 -2.54 -0.20 0.90
N THR A 15 -3.54 -1.01 0.54
CA THR A 15 -4.91 -0.55 0.27
C THR A 15 -5.54 0.10 1.49
N ASN A 16 -5.39 -0.51 2.67
CA ASN A 16 -5.91 0.05 3.93
C ASN A 16 -5.25 1.40 4.26
N TYR A 17 -3.93 1.52 4.08
CA TYR A 17 -3.24 2.80 4.28
C TYR A 17 -3.72 3.86 3.30
N ALA A 18 -3.92 3.52 2.02
CA ALA A 18 -4.41 4.47 1.02
C ALA A 18 -5.85 4.94 1.33
N LEU A 19 -6.74 4.03 1.72
CA LEU A 19 -8.11 4.37 2.11
C LEU A 19 -8.14 5.29 3.33
N GLU A 20 -7.31 5.01 4.33
CA GLU A 20 -7.21 5.84 5.54
C GLU A 20 -6.61 7.22 5.21
N ALA A 21 -5.63 7.28 4.32
CA ALA A 21 -5.07 8.54 3.83
C ALA A 21 -6.15 9.41 3.19
N VAL A 22 -6.96 8.84 2.28
CA VAL A 22 -8.08 9.54 1.62
C VAL A 22 -9.12 10.00 2.65
N ARG A 23 -9.42 9.18 3.67
CA ARG A 23 -10.36 9.54 4.74
C ARG A 23 -9.85 10.75 5.53
N LEU A 24 -8.58 10.73 5.95
CA LEU A 24 -7.94 11.82 6.70
C LEU A 24 -7.81 13.09 5.86
N ASP A 25 -7.50 12.95 4.58
CA ASP A 25 -7.37 14.06 3.63
C ASP A 25 -8.70 14.82 3.47
N LYS A 26 -9.80 14.06 3.31
CA LYS A 26 -11.17 14.61 3.26
C LYS A 26 -11.59 15.31 4.56
N GLN A 27 -11.02 14.94 5.70
CA GLN A 27 -11.27 15.57 6.99
C GLN A 27 -10.38 16.79 7.26
N GLY A 28 -9.45 17.12 6.35
CA GLY A 28 -8.50 18.21 6.53
C GLY A 28 -7.29 17.86 7.41
N SER A 29 -7.17 16.61 7.86
CA SER A 29 -6.05 16.11 8.68
C SER A 29 -4.81 15.82 7.82
N LYS A 30 -4.31 16.85 7.11
CA LYS A 30 -3.29 16.72 6.05
C LYS A 30 -2.00 16.03 6.49
N GLY A 31 -1.49 16.34 7.69
CA GLY A 31 -0.27 15.71 8.22
C GLY A 31 -0.41 14.20 8.39
N MET A 32 -1.54 13.75 8.93
CA MET A 32 -1.81 12.31 9.10
C MET A 32 -2.08 11.63 7.75
N ALA A 33 -2.77 12.33 6.83
CA ALA A 33 -3.01 11.82 5.48
C ALA A 33 -1.69 11.55 4.74
N ILE A 34 -0.74 12.48 4.80
CA ILE A 34 0.60 12.32 4.21
C ILE A 34 1.30 11.08 4.77
N THR A 35 1.29 10.89 6.09
CA THR A 35 1.89 9.70 6.71
C THR A 35 1.26 8.40 6.20
N MET A 36 -0.05 8.38 6.00
CA MET A 36 -0.74 7.18 5.49
C MET A 36 -0.46 6.94 4.01
N TYR A 37 -0.38 7.98 3.18
CA TYR A 37 0.06 7.85 1.79
C TYR A 37 1.50 7.31 1.70
N GLN A 38 2.41 7.81 2.53
CA GLN A 38 3.79 7.31 2.58
C GLN A 38 3.84 5.83 2.94
N LYS A 39 3.08 5.39 3.95
CA LYS A 39 2.97 3.97 4.31
C LYS A 39 2.41 3.10 3.18
N ALA A 40 1.43 3.59 2.44
CA ALA A 40 0.89 2.87 1.28
C ALA A 40 1.96 2.69 0.20
N ILE A 41 2.69 3.76 -0.13
CA ILE A 41 3.78 3.75 -1.12
C ILE A 41 4.89 2.80 -0.69
N GLU A 42 5.39 2.90 0.54
CA GLU A 42 6.45 2.03 1.06
C GLU A 42 6.04 0.55 1.02
N THR A 43 4.77 0.25 1.33
CA THR A 43 4.25 -1.12 1.31
C THR A 43 4.18 -1.67 -0.12
N LEU A 44 3.74 -0.86 -1.10
CA LEU A 44 3.74 -1.25 -2.51
C LEU A 44 5.16 -1.44 -3.06
N LEU A 45 6.09 -0.56 -2.72
CA LEU A 45 7.49 -0.72 -3.11
C LEU A 45 8.08 -2.02 -2.56
N LYS A 46 7.76 -2.36 -1.31
CA LYS A 46 8.16 -3.64 -0.71
C LYS A 46 7.52 -4.84 -1.42
N LEU A 47 6.24 -4.76 -1.81
CA LEU A 47 5.55 -5.80 -2.58
C LEU A 47 6.26 -6.06 -3.91
N VAL A 48 6.57 -5.00 -4.66
CA VAL A 48 7.22 -5.12 -5.97
C VAL A 48 8.64 -5.69 -5.85
N GLN A 49 9.40 -5.26 -4.83
CA GLN A 49 10.76 -5.75 -4.60
C GLN A 49 10.80 -7.23 -4.18
N LEU A 50 9.87 -7.67 -3.32
CA LEU A 50 9.86 -9.04 -2.81
C LEU A 50 9.16 -10.04 -3.75
N TYR A 51 8.21 -9.57 -4.54
CA TYR A 51 7.37 -10.39 -5.41
C TYR A 51 7.32 -9.80 -6.82
N PRO A 52 8.43 -9.80 -7.57
CA PRO A 52 8.52 -9.12 -8.87
C PRO A 52 7.51 -9.64 -9.91
N GLU A 53 7.15 -10.92 -9.83
CA GLU A 53 6.17 -11.59 -10.70
C GLU A 53 4.71 -11.37 -10.26
N TYR A 54 4.46 -10.57 -9.22
CA TYR A 54 3.09 -10.29 -8.79
C TYR A 54 2.36 -9.53 -9.89
N SER A 55 1.25 -10.10 -10.37
CA SER A 55 0.57 -9.66 -11.60
C SER A 55 0.19 -8.17 -11.61
N LEU A 56 -0.08 -7.60 -10.44
CA LEU A 56 -0.49 -6.19 -10.27
C LEU A 56 0.68 -5.21 -10.22
N ASN A 57 1.93 -5.67 -10.14
CA ASN A 57 3.10 -4.78 -10.12
C ASN A 57 3.15 -3.85 -11.34
N LYS A 58 2.61 -4.29 -12.49
CA LYS A 58 2.49 -3.49 -13.73
C LYS A 58 1.55 -2.28 -13.61
N VAL A 59 0.76 -2.22 -12.55
CA VAL A 59 -0.17 -1.12 -12.26
C VAL A 59 0.40 -0.19 -11.19
N TYR A 60 1.25 -0.71 -10.29
CA TYR A 60 1.80 0.04 -9.18
C TYR A 60 3.05 0.85 -9.54
N ILE A 61 3.79 0.46 -10.59
CA ILE A 61 4.99 1.14 -11.10
C ILE A 61 4.77 1.56 -12.55
#